data_AF-A0A918VQ65-F1
#
_entry.id   AF-A0A918VQ65-F1
#
_cell.length_a   1.000
_cell.length_b   1.000
_cell.length_c   1.000
_cell.angle_alpha   90.00
_cell.angle_beta   90.00
_cell.angle_gamma   90.00
#
_symmetry.space_group_name_H-M   'P 1'
#
loop_
_entity.id
_entity.type
_entity.pdbx_description
1 polymer ?
#
loop_
_entity_poly.entity_id
_entity_poly.type
_entity_poly.pdbx_seq_one_letter_code
_entity_poly.pdbx_strand_id
1 'polypeptide(L)'
;MNTHWEASAPGVGKDSGEAVQAGRGLSVFAGQPLSEPYCGGVRVSWSTLSLNIPDFTRYGRSQRAQTWGQSLGLPTTMTLFAFLSVLVTSGSQAVYGKPVWDPVQLAAKTDNVVGLLYALVTVLVATLSVNIAANLVSPAFDFSNIAPRRVSFRTGALVTAVLAVAICPWKLYADPQGYIFTWLGLVGGLLGTVAGILVADYWIVRRTRLDLAGLYRTGGRYWYAAGWNWRAVVAFAAGGVLAIGGADFHPLIDGRPVPALKPLADYGWAVGLGTSLVLYLVLMLPRARTARA
;
A
#
# COMPACT_ATOMS: atom_id res chain seq x y z
N MET A 1 -37.71 64.23 7.04
CA MET A 1 -38.43 64.17 5.75
C MET A 1 -38.24 62.77 5.21
N ASN A 2 -39.30 61.95 5.35
CA ASN A 2 -39.69 60.75 4.60
C ASN A 2 -38.61 59.70 4.22
N THR A 3 -38.52 58.57 4.94
CA THR A 3 -39.28 57.29 4.75
C THR A 3 -38.96 56.55 3.46
N HIS A 4 -38.32 55.39 3.57
CA HIS A 4 -38.75 54.18 2.86
C HIS A 4 -38.46 52.93 3.70
N TRP A 5 -39.40 52.02 3.58
CA TRP A 5 -39.69 50.81 4.31
C TRP A 5 -39.01 49.64 3.61
N GLU A 6 -38.46 48.67 4.34
CA GLU A 6 -38.33 47.30 3.83
C GLU A 6 -38.87 46.35 4.88
N ALA A 7 -39.76 45.49 4.38
CA ALA A 7 -40.70 44.70 5.14
C ALA A 7 -40.02 43.49 5.81
N SER A 8 -40.44 43.24 7.04
CA SER A 8 -40.25 41.98 7.74
C SER A 8 -40.94 40.84 6.96
N ALA A 9 -40.17 39.91 6.42
CA ALA A 9 -40.66 38.60 5.99
C ALA A 9 -40.24 37.54 7.04
N PRO A 10 -41.18 36.68 7.51
CA PRO A 10 -40.91 35.71 8.57
C PRO A 10 -40.31 34.41 8.01
N GLY A 11 -39.35 33.84 8.73
CA GLY A 11 -39.06 32.40 8.72
C GLY A 11 -38.31 31.83 7.51
N VAL A 12 -36.98 31.98 7.49
CA VAL A 12 -36.09 30.95 6.93
C VAL A 12 -35.13 30.57 8.05
N GLY A 13 -35.60 29.65 8.88
CA GLY A 13 -34.89 29.15 10.05
C GLY A 13 -33.82 28.12 9.67
N LYS A 14 -32.69 28.20 10.37
CA LYS A 14 -31.73 27.14 10.72
C LYS A 14 -31.02 26.31 9.63
N ASP A 15 -31.53 26.16 8.42
CA ASP A 15 -30.94 25.23 7.43
C ASP A 15 -29.72 25.77 6.68
N SER A 16 -29.52 27.10 6.64
CA SER A 16 -28.38 27.71 5.94
C SER A 16 -27.06 27.60 6.72
N GLY A 17 -27.11 27.43 8.05
CA GLY A 17 -25.92 27.25 8.88
C GLY A 17 -25.28 25.87 8.71
N GLU A 18 -26.11 24.82 8.65
CA GLU A 18 -25.67 23.43 8.48
C GLU A 18 -25.10 23.18 7.08
N ALA A 19 -25.69 23.76 6.03
CA ALA A 19 -25.16 23.70 4.67
C ALA A 19 -23.80 24.41 4.53
N VAL A 20 -23.61 25.54 5.23
CA VAL A 20 -22.33 26.27 5.28
C VAL A 20 -21.27 25.52 6.11
N GLN A 21 -21.67 24.85 7.20
CA GLN A 21 -20.77 24.00 8.00
C GLN A 21 -20.37 22.70 7.28
N ALA A 22 -21.30 22.05 6.59
CA ALA A 22 -21.03 20.89 5.73
C ALA A 22 -20.14 21.28 4.54
N GLY A 23 -20.38 22.44 3.92
CA GLY A 23 -19.52 23.00 2.88
C GLY A 23 -18.10 23.33 3.37
N ARG A 24 -17.97 23.79 4.63
CA ARG A 24 -16.66 23.99 5.27
C ARG A 24 -15.96 22.67 5.61
N GLY A 25 -16.69 21.65 6.06
CA GLY A 25 -16.15 20.29 6.27
C GLY A 25 -15.61 19.66 4.99
N LEU A 26 -16.32 19.83 3.87
CA LEU A 26 -15.85 19.45 2.53
C LEU A 26 -14.64 20.29 2.08
N SER A 27 -14.58 21.58 2.41
CA SER A 27 -13.44 22.44 2.07
C SER A 27 -12.12 22.09 2.78
N VAL A 28 -12.19 21.45 3.97
CA VAL A 28 -11.00 20.90 4.66
C VAL A 28 -10.38 19.76 3.84
N PHE A 29 -11.18 18.99 3.12
CA PHE A 29 -10.72 17.92 2.22
C PHE A 29 -10.42 18.42 0.81
N ALA A 30 -11.12 19.44 0.33
CA ALA A 30 -10.92 20.03 -1.01
C ALA A 30 -9.72 20.99 -1.09
N GLY A 31 -9.25 21.51 0.06
CA GLY A 31 -8.15 22.48 0.13
C GLY A 31 -6.77 21.90 0.44
N GLN A 32 -6.67 20.61 0.80
CA GLN A 32 -5.38 19.91 0.81
C GLN A 32 -5.09 19.59 -0.66
N PRO A 33 -3.99 20.10 -1.26
CA PRO A 33 -3.61 19.59 -2.56
C PRO A 33 -3.53 18.07 -2.41
N LEU A 34 -4.11 17.32 -3.36
CA LEU A 34 -3.73 15.94 -3.63
C LEU A 34 -2.25 15.96 -4.01
N SER A 35 -1.40 16.26 -3.03
CA SER A 35 0.02 16.37 -3.22
C SER A 35 0.46 14.98 -3.61
N GLU A 36 1.23 14.88 -4.67
CA GLU A 36 1.73 13.62 -5.20
C GLU A 36 2.36 12.68 -4.15
N PRO A 37 2.93 13.17 -3.02
CA PRO A 37 3.33 12.32 -1.90
C PRO A 37 2.19 11.47 -1.32
N TYR A 38 0.95 11.98 -1.24
CA TYR A 38 -0.21 11.21 -0.76
C TYR A 38 -0.59 10.09 -1.73
N CYS A 39 -0.65 10.38 -3.04
CA CYS A 39 -0.88 9.36 -4.06
C CYS A 39 0.28 8.33 -4.12
N GLY A 40 1.52 8.78 -3.88
CA GLY A 40 2.70 7.95 -3.71
C GLY A 40 2.56 6.98 -2.53
N GLY A 41 2.19 7.50 -1.35
CA GLY A 41 1.96 6.72 -0.14
C GLY A 41 0.87 5.66 -0.30
N VAL A 42 -0.22 5.99 -1.01
CA VAL A 42 -1.27 5.02 -1.36
C VAL A 42 -0.71 3.93 -2.27
N ARG A 43 -0.02 4.28 -3.37
CA ARG A 43 0.60 3.27 -4.27
C ARG A 43 1.55 2.35 -3.52
N VAL A 44 2.41 2.91 -2.69
CA VAL A 44 3.36 2.17 -1.84
C VAL A 44 2.63 1.20 -0.91
N SER A 45 1.57 1.65 -0.24
CA SER A 45 0.80 0.82 0.69
C SER A 45 0.12 -0.38 0.00
N TRP A 46 -0.34 -0.21 -1.24
CA TRP A 46 -0.96 -1.29 -2.03
C TRP A 46 0.05 -2.16 -2.79
N SER A 47 1.32 -1.79 -2.78
CA SER A 47 2.37 -2.50 -3.51
C SER A 47 2.57 -3.92 -3.00
N THR A 48 2.61 -4.09 -1.68
CA THR A 48 2.74 -5.40 -1.01
C THR A 48 1.60 -6.33 -1.42
N LEU A 49 0.36 -5.85 -1.31
CA LEU A 49 -0.82 -6.63 -1.66
C LEU A 49 -0.90 -6.94 -3.16
N SER A 50 -0.44 -6.02 -4.01
CA SER A 50 -0.40 -6.23 -5.46
C SER A 50 0.62 -7.30 -5.86
N LEU A 51 1.80 -7.28 -5.24
CA LEU A 51 2.86 -8.26 -5.50
C LEU A 51 2.52 -9.66 -4.99
N ASN A 52 1.76 -9.74 -3.90
CA ASN A 52 1.39 -11.00 -3.26
C ASN A 52 -0.03 -11.47 -3.60
N ILE A 53 -0.75 -10.77 -4.48
CA ILE A 53 -2.06 -11.20 -4.97
C ILE A 53 -2.09 -12.67 -5.46
N PRO A 54 -1.00 -13.24 -6.06
CA PRO A 54 -1.00 -14.63 -6.49
C PRO A 54 -1.24 -15.66 -5.37
N ASP A 55 -0.99 -15.30 -4.10
CA ASP A 55 -1.25 -16.17 -2.95
C ASP A 55 -2.74 -16.52 -2.81
N PHE A 56 -3.60 -15.59 -3.20
CA PHE A 56 -5.05 -15.77 -3.21
C PHE A 56 -5.55 -16.28 -4.54
N THR A 57 -5.03 -15.73 -5.65
CA THR A 57 -5.61 -15.99 -6.97
C THR A 57 -5.29 -17.39 -7.48
N ARG A 58 -4.26 -18.06 -6.94
CA ARG A 58 -4.00 -19.49 -7.18
C ARG A 58 -5.15 -20.41 -6.76
N TYR A 59 -6.01 -19.95 -5.84
CA TYR A 59 -7.22 -20.64 -5.41
C TYR A 59 -8.49 -20.15 -6.13
N GLY A 60 -8.34 -19.16 -7.01
CA GLY A 60 -9.43 -18.62 -7.80
C GLY A 60 -9.91 -19.60 -8.86
N ARG A 61 -11.20 -19.53 -9.20
CA ARG A 61 -11.80 -20.39 -10.24
C ARG A 61 -11.27 -20.09 -11.64
N SER A 62 -11.03 -18.81 -11.95
CA SER A 62 -10.52 -18.37 -13.25
C SER A 62 -9.94 -16.95 -13.20
N GLN A 63 -9.09 -16.61 -14.16
CA GLN A 63 -8.57 -15.25 -14.31
C GLN A 63 -9.69 -14.22 -14.53
N ARG A 64 -10.74 -14.58 -15.28
CA ARG A 64 -11.90 -13.69 -15.48
C ARG A 64 -12.61 -13.41 -14.16
N ALA A 65 -12.82 -14.43 -13.32
CA ALA A 65 -13.42 -14.25 -12.01
C ALA A 65 -12.55 -13.39 -11.09
N GLN A 66 -11.22 -13.55 -11.14
CA GLN A 66 -10.28 -12.67 -10.44
C GLN A 66 -10.42 -11.21 -10.90
N THR A 67 -10.37 -10.95 -12.21
CA THR A 67 -10.45 -9.59 -12.75
C THR A 67 -11.75 -8.92 -12.34
N TRP A 68 -12.90 -9.59 -12.54
CA TRP A 68 -14.19 -9.03 -12.12
C TRP A 68 -14.29 -8.85 -10.60
N GLY A 69 -13.82 -9.82 -9.82
CA GLY A 69 -13.83 -9.75 -8.37
C GLY A 69 -13.02 -8.57 -7.83
N GLN A 70 -11.83 -8.32 -8.38
CA GLN A 70 -10.98 -7.20 -7.95
C GLN A 70 -11.47 -5.85 -8.50
N SER A 71 -11.87 -5.78 -9.77
CA SER A 71 -12.36 -4.55 -10.39
C SER A 71 -13.68 -4.06 -9.81
N LEU A 72 -14.54 -4.97 -9.36
CA LEU A 72 -15.74 -4.60 -8.62
C LEU A 72 -15.41 -4.40 -7.13
N GLY A 73 -14.73 -5.35 -6.50
CA GLY A 73 -14.47 -5.33 -5.07
C GLY A 73 -13.69 -4.11 -4.60
N LEU A 74 -12.51 -3.83 -5.17
CA LEU A 74 -11.62 -2.79 -4.66
C LEU A 74 -12.17 -1.38 -4.93
N PRO A 75 -12.43 -0.94 -6.17
CA PRO A 75 -12.84 0.45 -6.43
C PRO A 75 -14.19 0.79 -5.79
N THR A 76 -15.17 -0.11 -5.82
CA THR A 76 -16.51 0.19 -5.29
C THR A 76 -16.49 0.33 -3.77
N THR A 77 -15.85 -0.61 -3.07
CA THR A 77 -15.76 -0.54 -1.60
C THR A 77 -14.90 0.63 -1.15
N MET A 78 -13.80 0.92 -1.84
CA MET A 78 -12.96 2.09 -1.53
C MET A 78 -13.73 3.40 -1.72
N THR A 79 -14.52 3.51 -2.80
CA THR A 79 -15.36 4.70 -3.03
C THR A 79 -16.41 4.84 -1.92
N LEU A 80 -17.05 3.74 -1.54
CA LEU A 80 -18.03 3.73 -0.46
C LEU A 80 -17.40 4.11 0.88
N PHE A 81 -16.25 3.54 1.24
CA PHE A 81 -15.54 3.87 2.48
C PHE A 81 -15.06 5.32 2.51
N ALA A 82 -14.55 5.85 1.39
CA ALA A 82 -14.15 7.25 1.28
C ALA A 82 -15.35 8.18 1.49
N PHE A 83 -16.48 7.87 0.84
CA PHE A 83 -17.72 8.62 1.01
C PHE A 83 -18.24 8.58 2.46
N LEU A 84 -18.31 7.38 3.06
CA LEU A 84 -18.71 7.21 4.46
C LEU A 84 -17.78 7.95 5.42
N SER A 85 -16.46 7.91 5.18
CA SER A 85 -15.47 8.63 6.00
C SER A 85 -15.70 10.13 5.98
N VAL A 86 -15.95 10.72 4.82
CA VAL A 86 -16.28 12.15 4.68
C VAL A 86 -17.59 12.49 5.39
N LEU A 87 -18.64 11.69 5.18
CA LEU A 87 -19.93 11.90 5.84
C LEU A 87 -19.83 11.85 7.36
N VAL A 88 -19.17 10.81 7.89
CA VAL A 88 -19.01 10.61 9.34
C VAL A 88 -18.16 11.71 9.95
N THR A 89 -17.05 12.09 9.30
CA THR A 89 -16.19 13.17 9.78
C THR A 89 -16.92 14.52 9.75
N SER A 90 -17.66 14.82 8.68
CA SER A 90 -18.49 16.03 8.60
C SER A 90 -19.61 16.03 9.64
N GLY A 91 -20.28 14.90 9.86
CA GLY A 91 -21.29 14.75 10.90
C GLY A 91 -20.72 14.96 12.30
N SER A 92 -19.52 14.44 12.57
CA SER A 92 -18.84 14.66 13.86
C SER A 92 -18.53 16.15 14.11
N GLN A 93 -18.20 16.91 13.07
CA GLN A 93 -18.02 18.36 13.17
C GLN A 93 -19.32 19.08 13.52
N ALA A 94 -20.45 18.65 12.96
CA ALA A 94 -21.76 19.22 13.26
C ALA A 94 -22.23 18.89 14.68
N VAL A 95 -22.01 17.66 15.15
CA VAL A 95 -22.47 17.19 16.47
C VAL A 95 -21.54 17.59 17.61
N TYR A 96 -20.22 17.43 17.43
CA TYR A 96 -19.22 17.59 18.50
C TYR A 96 -18.37 18.85 18.36
N GLY A 97 -18.64 19.69 17.36
CA GLY A 97 -17.90 20.94 17.12
C GLY A 97 -16.47 20.77 16.62
N LYS A 98 -16.01 19.53 16.38
CA LYS A 98 -14.69 19.22 15.83
C LYS A 98 -14.73 18.00 14.92
N PRO A 99 -13.90 17.91 13.87
CA PRO A 99 -13.89 16.77 12.96
C PRO A 99 -13.10 15.63 13.60
N VAL A 100 -13.77 14.51 13.84
CA VAL A 100 -13.19 13.28 14.39
C VAL A 100 -13.17 12.25 13.27
N TRP A 101 -11.96 11.94 12.77
CA TRP A 101 -11.74 10.99 11.69
C TRP A 101 -11.42 9.58 12.21
N ASP A 102 -10.95 9.46 13.46
CA ASP A 102 -10.65 8.18 14.10
C ASP A 102 -11.95 7.52 14.61
N PRO A 103 -12.34 6.35 14.08
CA PRO A 103 -13.58 5.67 14.46
C PRO A 103 -13.58 5.21 15.93
N VAL A 104 -12.43 4.92 16.52
CA VAL A 104 -12.33 4.52 17.94
C VAL A 104 -12.60 5.72 18.84
N GLN A 105 -12.02 6.88 18.51
CA GLN A 105 -12.29 8.12 19.24
C GLN A 105 -13.73 8.58 19.08
N LEU A 106 -14.33 8.36 17.91
CA LEU A 106 -15.73 8.67 17.68
C LEU A 106 -16.66 7.75 18.49
N ALA A 107 -16.37 6.44 18.53
CA ALA A 107 -17.11 5.50 19.36
C ALA A 107 -17.05 5.87 20.85
N ALA A 108 -15.87 6.27 21.34
CA ALA A 108 -15.66 6.70 22.73
C ALA A 108 -16.44 7.97 23.14
N LYS A 109 -17.00 8.71 22.18
CA LYS A 109 -17.87 9.87 22.43
C LYS A 109 -19.34 9.52 22.56
N THR A 110 -19.70 8.25 22.36
CA THR A 110 -21.09 7.80 22.44
C THR A 110 -21.50 7.58 23.88
N ASP A 111 -22.59 8.22 24.32
CA ASP A 111 -23.12 8.08 25.69
C ASP A 111 -23.89 6.76 25.90
N ASN A 112 -24.07 5.96 24.85
CA ASN A 112 -24.76 4.67 24.88
C ASN A 112 -23.77 3.50 24.96
N VAL A 113 -23.77 2.80 26.10
CA VAL A 113 -22.94 1.61 26.35
C VAL A 113 -23.14 0.52 25.30
N VAL A 114 -24.37 0.27 24.86
CA VAL A 114 -24.64 -0.76 23.84
C VAL A 114 -24.04 -0.36 22.49
N GLY A 115 -24.18 0.92 22.12
CA GLY A 115 -23.58 1.47 20.90
C GLY A 115 -22.04 1.42 20.93
N LEU A 116 -21.44 1.75 22.08
CA LEU A 116 -20.00 1.65 22.30
C LEU A 116 -19.50 0.20 22.16
N LEU A 117 -20.15 -0.75 22.84
CA LEU A 117 -19.78 -2.17 22.75
C LEU A 117 -19.89 -2.70 21.32
N TYR A 118 -20.97 -2.35 20.62
CA TYR A 118 -21.15 -2.69 19.21
C TYR A 118 -20.00 -2.15 18.36
N ALA A 119 -19.67 -0.87 18.48
CA ALA A 119 -18.59 -0.24 17.73
C ALA A 119 -17.23 -0.88 18.01
N LEU A 120 -16.90 -1.19 19.28
CA LEU A 120 -15.65 -1.84 19.66
C LEU A 120 -15.54 -3.25 19.07
N VAL A 121 -16.61 -4.04 19.13
CA VAL A 121 -16.64 -5.37 18.52
C VAL A 121 -16.47 -5.27 17.00
N THR A 122 -17.16 -4.34 16.35
CA THR A 122 -17.02 -4.10 14.91
C THR A 122 -15.59 -3.73 14.53
N VAL A 123 -14.96 -2.80 15.25
CA VAL A 123 -13.56 -2.40 15.01
C VAL A 123 -12.61 -3.58 15.23
N LEU A 124 -12.82 -4.38 16.28
CA LEU A 124 -12.02 -5.57 16.55
C LEU A 124 -12.09 -6.58 15.41
N VAL A 125 -13.30 -6.92 14.96
CA VAL A 125 -13.53 -7.86 13.85
C VAL A 125 -12.96 -7.33 12.53
N ALA A 126 -13.17 -6.05 12.24
CA ALA A 126 -12.60 -5.40 11.06
C ALA A 126 -11.07 -5.44 11.07
N THR A 127 -10.46 -5.10 12.21
CA THR A 127 -9.00 -5.11 12.37
C THR A 127 -8.43 -6.51 12.21
N LEU A 128 -9.05 -7.52 12.85
CA LEU A 128 -8.59 -8.90 12.78
C LEU A 128 -8.71 -9.47 11.35
N SER A 129 -9.86 -9.26 10.71
CA SER A 129 -10.13 -9.79 9.37
C SER A 129 -9.14 -9.26 8.32
N VAL A 130 -8.87 -7.95 8.31
CA VAL A 130 -7.92 -7.33 7.36
C VAL A 130 -6.50 -7.79 7.65
N ASN A 131 -6.07 -7.88 8.92
CA ASN A 131 -4.71 -8.31 9.25
C ASN A 131 -4.44 -9.76 8.86
N ILE A 132 -5.40 -10.67 9.05
CA ILE A 132 -5.24 -12.07 8.62
C ILE A 132 -5.07 -12.12 7.11
N ALA A 133 -5.97 -11.48 6.35
CA ALA A 133 -5.93 -11.54 4.89
C ALA A 133 -4.70 -10.80 4.31
N ALA A 134 -4.46 -9.55 4.69
CA ALA A 134 -3.45 -8.71 4.06
C ALA A 134 -2.02 -8.99 4.55
N ASN A 135 -1.86 -9.34 5.83
CA ASN A 135 -0.54 -9.30 6.49
C ASN A 135 -0.04 -10.66 6.99
N LEU A 136 -0.92 -11.66 7.19
CA LEU A 136 -0.52 -12.97 7.71
C LEU A 136 -0.29 -14.02 6.63
N VAL A 137 -1.12 -14.04 5.60
CA VAL A 137 -1.15 -15.14 4.60
C VAL A 137 0.14 -15.22 3.79
N SER A 138 0.62 -14.11 3.23
CA SER A 138 1.82 -14.08 2.39
C SER A 138 3.09 -14.55 3.10
N PRO A 139 3.49 -13.96 4.25
CA PRO A 139 4.68 -14.44 4.95
C PRO A 139 4.54 -15.90 5.44
N ALA A 140 3.32 -16.35 5.77
CA ALA A 140 3.10 -17.76 6.09
C ALA A 140 3.39 -18.69 4.90
N PHE A 141 3.01 -18.28 3.68
CA PHE A 141 3.39 -19.01 2.47
C PHE A 141 4.89 -18.94 2.20
N ASP A 142 5.53 -17.77 2.35
CA ASP A 142 6.97 -17.61 2.18
C ASP A 142 7.75 -18.57 3.08
N PHE A 143 7.46 -18.61 4.38
CA PHE A 143 8.11 -19.53 5.30
C PHE A 143 7.88 -21.01 4.93
N SER A 144 6.67 -21.36 4.52
CA SER A 144 6.36 -22.73 4.08
C SER A 144 7.08 -23.11 2.78
N ASN A 145 7.35 -22.15 1.90
CA ASN A 145 8.05 -22.38 0.63
C ASN A 145 9.57 -22.47 0.80
N ILE A 146 10.14 -21.79 1.79
CA ILE A 146 11.58 -21.85 2.11
C ILE A 146 11.97 -23.25 2.62
N ALA A 147 11.13 -23.85 3.48
CA ALA A 147 11.42 -25.15 4.09
C ALA A 147 10.17 -26.05 4.13
N PRO A 148 9.65 -26.52 2.98
CA PRO A 148 8.35 -27.21 2.88
C PRO A 148 8.27 -28.53 3.66
N ARG A 149 9.41 -29.18 3.92
CA ARG A 149 9.48 -30.39 4.75
C ARG A 149 9.43 -30.13 6.26
N ARG A 150 9.67 -28.89 6.70
CA ARG A 150 9.80 -28.53 8.12
C ARG A 150 8.75 -27.53 8.59
N VAL A 151 8.30 -26.66 7.69
CA VAL A 151 7.38 -25.56 8.02
C VAL A 151 6.08 -25.75 7.28
N SER A 152 5.02 -26.07 8.02
CA SER A 152 3.66 -26.04 7.50
C SER A 152 3.14 -24.60 7.42
N PHE A 153 2.08 -24.36 6.65
CA PHE A 153 1.42 -23.04 6.63
C PHE A 153 1.02 -22.55 8.05
N ARG A 154 0.51 -23.46 8.91
CA ARG A 154 0.13 -23.12 10.29
C ARG A 154 1.34 -22.70 11.12
N THR A 155 2.45 -23.43 10.97
CA THR A 155 3.72 -23.10 11.63
C THR A 155 4.27 -21.77 11.11
N GLY A 156 4.22 -21.53 9.80
CA GLY A 156 4.62 -20.26 9.19
C GLY A 156 3.79 -19.09 9.71
N ALA A 157 2.46 -19.24 9.80
CA ALA A 157 1.58 -18.22 10.36
C ALA A 157 1.91 -17.90 11.83
N LEU A 158 2.21 -18.92 12.65
CA LEU A 158 2.61 -18.71 14.04
C LEU A 158 3.96 -17.95 14.14
N VAL A 159 4.94 -18.34 13.31
CA VAL A 159 6.23 -17.64 13.23
C VAL A 159 6.03 -16.18 12.83
N THR A 160 5.22 -15.91 11.82
CA THR A 160 4.87 -14.54 11.41
C THR A 160 4.25 -13.76 12.57
N ALA A 161 3.29 -14.34 13.31
CA ALA A 161 2.65 -13.66 14.43
C ALA A 161 3.65 -13.28 15.55
N VAL A 162 4.55 -14.21 15.89
CA VAL A 162 5.60 -13.97 16.90
C VAL A 162 6.56 -12.88 16.43
N LEU A 163 7.03 -12.94 15.18
CA LEU A 163 7.94 -11.94 14.61
C LEU A 163 7.28 -10.56 14.50
N ALA A 164 5.99 -10.50 14.12
CA ALA A 164 5.25 -9.24 14.03
C ALA A 164 5.18 -8.51 15.38
N VAL A 165 5.01 -9.24 16.49
CA VAL A 165 5.05 -8.65 17.85
C VAL A 165 6.49 -8.31 18.24
N ALA A 166 7.46 -9.18 17.95
CA ALA A 166 8.86 -9.00 18.32
C ALA A 166 9.50 -7.76 17.66
N ILE A 167 9.10 -7.42 16.44
CA ILE A 167 9.51 -6.20 15.73
C ILE A 167 9.07 -4.92 16.47
N CYS A 168 8.12 -5.01 17.42
CA CYS A 168 7.61 -3.90 18.21
C CYS A 168 7.11 -2.73 17.33
N PRO A 169 6.17 -2.96 16.39
CA PRO A 169 5.77 -1.96 15.39
C PRO A 169 5.21 -0.68 16.01
N TRP A 170 4.66 -0.73 17.23
CA TRP A 170 4.19 0.45 17.97
C TRP A 170 5.29 1.48 18.24
N LYS A 171 6.56 1.07 18.32
CA LYS A 171 7.68 2.02 18.41
C LYS A 171 7.89 2.79 17.11
N LEU A 172 7.60 2.16 15.97
CA LEU A 172 7.68 2.80 14.65
C LEU A 172 6.51 3.77 14.45
N TYR A 173 5.30 3.41 14.90
CA TYR A 173 4.13 4.29 14.85
C TYR A 173 4.18 5.48 15.82
N ALA A 174 5.00 5.41 16.88
CA ALA A 174 5.18 6.50 17.82
C ALA A 174 5.77 7.77 17.16
N ASP A 175 6.46 7.62 16.03
CA ASP A 175 6.89 8.72 15.17
C ASP A 175 6.19 8.63 13.80
N PRO A 176 5.06 9.33 13.61
CA PRO A 176 4.31 9.31 12.36
C PRO A 176 5.11 9.82 11.15
N GLN A 177 6.03 10.77 11.35
CA GLN A 177 6.84 11.33 10.28
C GLN A 177 7.90 10.33 9.83
N GLY A 178 8.62 9.70 10.77
CA GLY A 178 9.53 8.60 10.49
C GLY A 178 8.82 7.39 9.87
N TYR A 179 7.60 7.06 10.29
CA TYR A 179 6.86 5.96 9.66
C TYR A 179 6.51 6.26 8.19
N ILE A 180 5.91 7.43 7.91
CA ILE A 180 5.39 7.75 6.58
C ILE A 180 6.52 8.04 5.59
N PHE A 181 7.47 8.91 5.96
CA PHE A 181 8.47 9.39 5.01
C PHE A 181 9.74 8.53 4.98
N THR A 182 10.13 7.92 6.10
CA THR A 182 11.34 7.08 6.17
C THR A 182 11.01 5.63 5.86
N TRP A 183 10.10 5.00 6.60
CA TRP A 183 9.83 3.56 6.45
C TRP A 183 9.05 3.20 5.18
N LEU A 184 7.89 3.82 4.95
CA LEU A 184 7.09 3.53 3.75
C LEU A 184 7.83 3.94 2.48
N GLY A 185 8.53 5.08 2.48
CA GLY A 185 9.35 5.50 1.35
C GLY A 185 10.41 4.45 0.97
N LEU A 186 11.16 3.96 1.95
CA LEU A 186 12.18 2.92 1.78
C LEU A 186 11.59 1.62 1.21
N VAL A 187 10.57 1.08 1.89
CA VAL A 187 9.93 -0.19 1.52
C VAL A 187 9.25 -0.07 0.16
N GLY A 188 8.56 1.03 -0.09
CA GLY A 188 7.89 1.32 -1.35
C GLY A 188 8.85 1.37 -2.53
N GLY A 189 9.97 2.09 -2.41
CA GLY A 189 10.99 2.14 -3.45
C GLY A 189 11.52 0.75 -3.80
N LEU A 190 11.88 -0.05 -2.79
CA LEU A 190 12.38 -1.41 -2.99
C LEU A 190 11.32 -2.33 -3.61
N LEU A 191 10.07 -2.28 -3.15
CA LEU A 191 8.99 -3.09 -3.74
C LEU A 191 8.73 -2.73 -5.21
N GLY A 192 8.85 -1.44 -5.56
CA GLY A 192 8.80 -1.00 -6.96
C GLY A 192 9.84 -1.70 -7.81
N THR A 193 11.08 -1.82 -7.32
CA THR A 193 12.15 -2.52 -8.06
C THR A 193 11.87 -4.01 -8.27
N VAL A 194 11.33 -4.69 -7.25
CA VAL A 194 10.92 -6.11 -7.38
C VAL A 194 9.80 -6.23 -8.42
N ALA A 195 8.79 -5.35 -8.36
CA ALA A 195 7.69 -5.32 -9.32
C ALA A 195 8.21 -5.19 -10.76
N GLY A 196 9.14 -4.26 -11.01
CA GLY A 196 9.72 -4.05 -12.34
C GLY A 196 10.40 -5.30 -12.90
N ILE A 197 11.17 -6.01 -12.08
CA ILE A 197 11.84 -7.26 -12.48
C ILE A 197 10.82 -8.36 -12.80
N LEU A 198 9.80 -8.55 -11.94
CA LEU A 198 8.78 -9.57 -12.14
C LEU A 198 7.96 -9.31 -13.41
N VAL A 199 7.58 -8.05 -13.65
CA VAL A 199 6.87 -7.64 -14.88
C VAL A 199 7.74 -7.91 -16.11
N ALA A 200 9.01 -7.49 -16.08
CA ALA A 200 9.95 -7.71 -17.18
C ALA A 200 10.15 -9.19 -17.49
N ASP A 201 10.38 -10.02 -16.46
CA ASP A 201 10.67 -11.44 -16.63
C ASP A 201 9.43 -12.19 -17.15
N TYR A 202 8.28 -11.99 -16.54
CA TYR A 202 7.08 -12.77 -16.87
C TYR A 202 6.44 -12.34 -18.19
N TRP A 203 6.18 -11.05 -18.39
CA TRP A 203 5.42 -10.56 -19.55
C TRP A 203 6.29 -10.36 -20.79
N ILE A 204 7.51 -9.87 -20.64
CA ILE A 204 8.34 -9.46 -21.79
C ILE A 204 9.32 -10.56 -22.18
N VAL A 205 10.18 -11.00 -21.25
CA VAL A 205 11.23 -12.00 -21.52
C VAL A 205 10.62 -13.37 -21.80
N ARG A 206 9.67 -13.81 -20.97
CA ARG A 206 9.06 -15.15 -21.06
C ARG A 206 7.73 -15.17 -21.78
N ARG A 207 7.12 -14.01 -22.05
CA ARG A 207 5.83 -13.89 -22.75
C ARG A 207 4.76 -14.82 -22.17
N THR A 208 4.62 -14.77 -20.84
CA THR A 208 3.67 -15.57 -20.04
C THR A 208 3.82 -17.09 -20.16
N ARG A 209 4.97 -17.59 -20.64
CA ARG A 209 5.27 -19.03 -20.73
C ARG A 209 6.26 -19.43 -19.64
N LEU A 210 5.76 -20.15 -18.64
CA LEU A 210 6.56 -20.71 -17.55
C LEU A 210 6.63 -22.23 -17.64
N ASP A 211 7.82 -22.79 -17.40
CA ASP A 211 7.99 -24.22 -17.14
C ASP A 211 7.78 -24.46 -15.64
N LEU A 212 6.56 -24.91 -15.29
CA LEU A 212 6.17 -25.15 -13.91
C LEU A 212 7.07 -26.18 -13.23
N ALA A 213 7.44 -27.26 -13.92
CA ALA A 213 8.29 -28.28 -13.34
C ALA A 213 9.71 -27.75 -13.07
N GLY A 214 10.21 -26.89 -13.96
CA GLY A 214 11.49 -26.22 -13.80
C GLY A 214 11.59 -25.32 -12.56
N LEU A 215 10.48 -24.76 -12.08
CA LEU A 215 10.47 -23.89 -10.87
C LEU A 215 10.78 -24.66 -9.58
N TYR A 216 10.55 -25.98 -9.56
CA TYR A 216 10.76 -26.82 -8.38
C TYR A 216 12.03 -27.69 -8.46
N ARG A 217 12.86 -27.54 -9.50
CA ARG A 217 14.06 -28.36 -9.72
C ARG A 217 15.35 -27.57 -9.54
N THR A 218 16.25 -28.09 -8.72
CA THR A 218 17.64 -27.63 -8.65
C THR A 218 18.35 -27.94 -9.96
N GLY A 219 19.23 -27.05 -10.41
CA GLY A 219 19.94 -27.17 -11.71
C GLY A 219 19.07 -26.95 -12.95
N GLY A 220 17.77 -26.63 -12.80
CA GLY A 220 16.87 -26.32 -13.91
C GLY A 220 17.11 -24.95 -14.55
N ARG A 221 16.27 -24.60 -15.53
CA ARG A 221 16.34 -23.32 -16.27
C ARG A 221 16.29 -22.07 -15.36
N TYR A 222 15.64 -22.17 -14.21
CA TYR A 222 15.50 -21.08 -13.24
C TYR A 222 16.55 -21.11 -12.11
N TRP A 223 17.47 -22.08 -12.13
CA TRP A 223 18.53 -22.20 -11.14
C TRP A 223 19.68 -21.22 -11.39
N TYR A 224 19.89 -20.79 -12.63
CA TYR A 224 20.95 -19.85 -13.02
C TYR A 224 22.32 -20.26 -12.43
N ALA A 225 23.04 -19.32 -11.79
CA ALA A 225 24.32 -19.58 -11.14
C ALA A 225 24.08 -19.92 -9.67
N ALA A 226 24.04 -21.21 -9.34
CA ALA A 226 23.88 -21.73 -7.97
C ALA A 226 22.63 -21.21 -7.24
N GLY A 227 21.51 -21.06 -7.94
CA GLY A 227 20.25 -20.51 -7.43
C GLY A 227 20.09 -19.01 -7.63
N TRP A 228 21.13 -18.31 -8.11
CA TRP A 228 21.13 -16.85 -8.23
C TRP A 228 21.13 -16.36 -9.67
N ASN A 229 20.20 -15.46 -9.95
CA ASN A 229 20.19 -14.65 -11.16
C ASN A 229 20.90 -13.32 -10.90
N TRP A 230 22.21 -13.25 -11.14
CA TRP A 230 22.98 -12.03 -10.91
C TRP A 230 22.43 -10.82 -11.68
N ARG A 231 21.79 -11.04 -12.84
CA ARG A 231 21.18 -9.97 -13.65
C ARG A 231 20.00 -9.33 -12.93
N ALA A 232 19.17 -10.15 -12.27
CA ALA A 232 18.08 -9.67 -11.42
C ALA A 232 18.63 -8.91 -10.20
N VAL A 233 19.67 -9.43 -9.56
CA VAL A 233 20.29 -8.78 -8.39
C VAL A 233 20.85 -7.41 -8.74
N VAL A 234 21.55 -7.28 -9.88
CA VAL A 234 22.08 -5.99 -10.35
C VAL A 234 20.95 -5.02 -10.68
N ALA A 235 19.90 -5.47 -11.37
CA ALA A 235 18.74 -4.64 -11.67
C ALA A 235 18.01 -4.16 -10.40
N PHE A 236 17.90 -5.03 -9.39
CA PHE A 236 17.33 -4.71 -8.08
C PHE A 236 18.19 -3.68 -7.34
N ALA A 237 19.50 -3.92 -7.24
CA ALA A 237 20.41 -3.02 -6.54
C ALA A 237 20.48 -1.64 -7.19
N ALA A 238 20.62 -1.57 -8.52
CA ALA A 238 20.67 -0.32 -9.26
C ALA A 238 19.34 0.44 -9.18
N GLY A 239 18.21 -0.25 -9.36
CA GLY A 239 16.90 0.37 -9.21
C GLY A 239 16.64 0.85 -7.78
N GLY A 240 17.09 0.09 -6.79
CA GLY A 240 17.00 0.45 -5.38
C GLY A 240 17.78 1.73 -5.11
N VAL A 241 19.06 1.78 -5.47
CA VAL A 241 19.90 2.97 -5.30
C VAL A 241 19.28 4.21 -5.95
N LEU A 242 18.68 4.10 -7.13
CA LEU A 242 18.00 5.23 -7.78
C LEU A 242 16.67 5.60 -7.11
N ALA A 243 15.93 4.62 -6.62
CA ALA A 243 14.64 4.82 -5.95
C ALA A 243 14.76 5.44 -4.56
N ILE A 244 15.79 5.06 -3.81
CA ILE A 244 15.93 5.43 -2.39
C ILE A 244 17.18 6.27 -2.08
N GLY A 245 18.18 6.32 -2.96
CA GLY A 245 19.47 6.96 -2.65
C GLY A 245 19.44 8.48 -2.47
N GLY A 246 18.35 9.14 -2.86
CA GLY A 246 18.12 10.57 -2.62
C GLY A 246 17.31 10.89 -1.36
N ALA A 247 16.73 9.88 -0.72
CA ALA A 247 15.92 10.06 0.49
C ALA A 247 16.82 10.10 1.73
N ASP A 248 16.43 10.96 2.68
CA ASP A 248 17.00 10.97 4.02
C ASP A 248 16.22 9.97 4.88
N PHE A 249 16.91 8.97 5.41
CA PHE A 249 16.31 7.92 6.22
C PHE A 249 16.73 7.98 7.69
N HIS A 250 17.29 9.09 8.16
CA HIS A 250 17.67 9.22 9.57
C HIS A 250 16.43 9.05 10.49
N PRO A 251 16.54 8.30 11.62
CA PRO A 251 17.73 7.63 12.17
C PRO A 251 17.91 6.17 11.71
N LEU A 252 17.07 5.66 10.80
CA LEU A 252 17.07 4.26 10.41
C LEU A 252 18.34 3.85 9.63
N ILE A 253 18.86 4.77 8.80
CA ILE A 253 20.10 4.62 8.04
C ILE A 253 20.83 5.96 8.09
N ASP A 254 22.03 6.00 8.68
CA ASP A 254 22.95 7.16 8.67
C ASP A 254 23.59 7.34 7.27
N GLY A 255 22.75 7.33 6.23
CA GLY A 255 23.15 7.58 4.86
C GLY A 255 23.03 9.06 4.57
N ARG A 256 24.11 9.69 4.07
CA ARG A 256 23.99 11.04 3.51
C ARG A 256 23.16 10.94 2.23
N PRO A 257 21.98 11.57 2.14
CA PRO A 257 21.20 11.55 0.91
C PRO A 257 22.04 12.12 -0.24
N VAL A 258 22.05 11.44 -1.38
CA VAL A 258 22.76 11.93 -2.57
C VAL A 258 21.92 13.09 -3.14
N PRO A 259 22.37 14.35 -3.10
CA PRO A 259 21.52 15.50 -3.42
C PRO A 259 20.96 15.44 -4.85
N ALA A 260 21.73 14.87 -5.79
CA ALA A 260 21.33 14.70 -7.18
C ALA A 260 20.18 13.69 -7.38
N LEU A 261 19.98 12.75 -6.44
CA LEU A 261 18.92 11.74 -6.51
C LEU A 261 17.67 12.15 -5.71
N LYS A 262 17.72 13.26 -4.95
CA LYS A 262 16.59 13.73 -4.13
C LYS A 262 15.27 13.84 -4.91
N PRO A 263 15.22 14.37 -6.15
CA PRO A 263 13.97 14.43 -6.92
C PRO A 263 13.44 13.06 -7.32
N LEU A 264 14.30 12.04 -7.44
CA LEU A 264 13.89 10.67 -7.79
C LEU A 264 13.29 9.94 -6.59
N ALA A 265 13.69 10.31 -5.37
CA ALA A 265 13.18 9.70 -4.14
C ALA A 265 11.69 9.96 -3.93
N ASP A 266 11.20 11.15 -4.31
CA ASP A 266 9.77 11.50 -4.27
C ASP A 266 8.93 10.56 -5.16
N TYR A 267 9.54 10.00 -6.21
CA TYR A 267 8.94 9.03 -7.13
C TYR A 267 9.53 7.63 -7.00
N GLY A 268 10.12 7.31 -5.84
CA GLY A 268 10.96 6.13 -5.64
C GLY A 268 10.34 4.82 -6.13
N TRP A 269 9.05 4.60 -5.90
CA TRP A 269 8.36 3.40 -6.40
C TRP A 269 8.37 3.29 -7.94
N ALA A 270 8.02 4.37 -8.63
CA ALA A 270 7.94 4.39 -10.10
C ALA A 270 9.33 4.35 -10.73
N VAL A 271 10.29 5.09 -10.14
CA VAL A 271 11.70 5.07 -10.54
C VAL A 271 12.25 3.66 -10.37
N GLY A 272 12.03 3.03 -9.23
CA GLY A 272 12.47 1.67 -8.94
C GLY A 272 11.91 0.66 -9.94
N LEU A 273 10.60 0.73 -10.22
CA LEU A 273 9.94 -0.12 -11.21
C LEU A 273 10.52 0.07 -12.61
N GLY A 274 10.58 1.31 -13.10
CA GLY A 274 11.04 1.60 -14.46
C GLY A 274 12.51 1.23 -14.67
N THR A 275 13.37 1.60 -13.72
CA THR A 275 14.81 1.35 -13.81
C THR A 275 15.13 -0.14 -13.74
N SER A 276 14.53 -0.87 -12.79
CA SER A 276 14.77 -2.31 -12.65
C SER A 276 14.20 -3.10 -13.84
N LEU A 277 13.04 -2.71 -14.36
CA LEU A 277 12.44 -3.28 -15.57
C LEU A 277 13.38 -3.13 -16.77
N VAL A 278 13.83 -1.90 -17.06
CA VAL A 278 14.69 -1.61 -18.21
C VAL A 278 16.04 -2.32 -18.07
N LEU A 279 16.69 -2.20 -16.91
CA LEU A 279 17.98 -2.84 -16.67
C LEU A 279 17.88 -4.36 -16.76
N TYR A 280 16.83 -4.96 -16.19
CA TYR A 280 16.63 -6.40 -16.29
C TYR A 280 16.47 -6.85 -17.74
N LEU A 281 15.68 -6.12 -18.54
CA LEU A 281 15.53 -6.42 -19.97
C LEU A 281 16.85 -6.32 -20.72
N VAL A 282 17.58 -5.21 -20.56
CA VAL A 282 18.88 -5.01 -21.21
C VAL A 282 19.86 -6.12 -20.83
N LEU A 283 19.90 -6.48 -19.56
CA LEU A 283 20.75 -7.55 -19.08
C LEU A 283 20.28 -8.91 -19.59
N MET A 284 18.98 -9.16 -19.76
CA MET A 284 18.43 -10.44 -20.23
C MET A 284 18.35 -10.60 -21.75
N LEU A 285 18.58 -9.53 -22.52
CA LEU A 285 18.70 -9.64 -23.97
C LEU A 285 19.79 -10.68 -24.32
N PRO A 286 19.54 -11.56 -25.31
CA PRO A 286 20.57 -12.44 -25.82
C PRO A 286 21.73 -11.57 -26.28
N ARG A 287 22.89 -11.65 -25.61
CA ARG A 287 24.10 -11.06 -26.16
C ARG A 287 24.34 -11.78 -27.48
N ALA A 288 24.28 -11.04 -28.59
CA ALA A 288 24.67 -11.56 -29.89
C ALA A 288 26.02 -12.25 -29.68
N ARG A 289 26.06 -13.58 -29.91
CA ARG A 289 27.32 -14.30 -29.95
C ARG A 289 28.11 -13.61 -31.04
N THR A 290 29.13 -12.84 -30.66
CA THR A 290 30.19 -12.44 -31.56
C THR A 290 30.78 -13.76 -32.05
N ALA A 291 30.37 -14.18 -33.24
CA ALA A 291 30.99 -15.26 -33.96
C ALA A 291 32.44 -14.83 -34.17
N ARG A 292 33.35 -15.37 -33.36
CA ARG A 292 34.77 -15.38 -33.70
C ARG A 292 34.90 -16.41 -34.82
N ALA A 293 35.07 -15.90 -36.03
CA ALA A 293 35.60 -16.62 -37.17
C ALA A 293 37.03 -17.08 -36.89
#